data_AF-A0A7K2ZH89-F1
#
_entry.id   AF-A0A7K2ZH89-F1
#
_cell.length_a   1.000
_cell.length_b   1.000
_cell.length_c   1.000
_cell.angle_alpha   90.00
_cell.angle_beta   90.00
_cell.angle_gamma   90.00
#
_symmetry.space_group_name_H-M   'P 1'
#
loop_
_entity.id
_entity.type
_entity.pdbx_description
1 polymer ?
#
loop_
_entity_poly.entity_id
_entity_poly.type
_entity_poly.pdbx_seq_one_letter_code
_entity_poly.pdbx_strand_id
1 'polypeptide(L)'
;MAQSLADLTSAGARRTLRFFPESSQAEREELRATARELLDTHGEKVLTGLRPAERVMWYLASEGRAEDLVEVVRGQRRDPGAFLVTGARRPRLVLPGLRSLALPDRITALERRDLPVTAQLTSVEWRGD
;
A
#
# COMPACT_ATOMS: atom_id res chain seq x y z
N MET A 1 16.14 17.15 -7.37
CA MET A 1 14.95 16.60 -8.05
C MET A 1 14.70 15.22 -7.48
N ALA A 2 13.57 14.96 -6.82
CA ALA A 2 13.24 13.61 -6.38
C ALA A 2 12.77 12.83 -7.62
N GLN A 3 13.50 11.80 -8.03
CA GLN A 3 13.01 10.86 -9.06
C GLN A 3 11.70 10.25 -8.56
N SER A 4 10.70 10.22 -9.44
CA SER A 4 9.41 9.64 -9.09
C SER A 4 9.61 8.14 -8.89
N LEU A 5 8.85 7.52 -7.98
CA LEU A 5 8.80 6.05 -7.92
C LEU A 5 8.34 5.47 -9.27
N ALA A 6 7.64 6.30 -10.07
CA ALA A 6 7.31 6.08 -11.47
C ALA A 6 8.54 5.78 -12.36
N ASP A 7 9.65 6.42 -12.06
CA ASP A 7 10.92 6.36 -12.80
C ASP A 7 11.85 5.27 -12.22
N LEU A 8 11.67 4.95 -10.94
CA LEU A 8 12.53 4.03 -10.18
C LEU A 8 12.08 2.56 -10.24
N THR A 9 10.88 2.27 -10.74
CA THR A 9 10.39 0.88 -10.85
C THR A 9 9.87 0.59 -12.25
N SER A 10 9.99 -0.65 -12.70
CA SER A 10 9.45 -1.07 -13.99
C SER A 10 7.92 -1.01 -14.01
N ALA A 11 7.34 -0.79 -15.20
CA ALA A 11 5.89 -0.91 -15.41
C ALA A 11 5.40 -2.35 -15.15
N GLY A 12 6.26 -3.34 -15.44
CA GLY A 12 6.05 -4.75 -15.11
C GLY A 12 5.84 -4.96 -13.62
N ALA A 13 6.78 -4.50 -12.78
CA ALA A 13 6.69 -4.63 -11.33
C ALA A 13 5.40 -4.00 -10.76
N ARG A 14 4.99 -2.83 -11.25
CA ARG A 14 3.71 -2.21 -10.83
C ARG A 14 2.49 -3.03 -11.22
N ARG A 15 2.50 -3.59 -12.43
CA ARG A 15 1.43 -4.47 -12.89
C ARG A 15 1.37 -5.72 -12.02
N THR A 16 2.50 -6.37 -11.79
CA THR A 16 2.61 -7.54 -10.91
C THR A 16 2.11 -7.21 -9.51
N LEU A 17 2.48 -6.06 -8.93
CA LEU A 17 2.04 -5.68 -7.59
C LEU A 17 0.50 -5.56 -7.49
N ARG A 18 -0.13 -4.95 -8.50
CA ARG A 18 -1.61 -4.81 -8.57
C ARG A 18 -2.32 -6.14 -8.80
N PHE A 19 -1.68 -7.06 -9.51
CA PHE A 19 -2.21 -8.38 -9.88
C PHE A 19 -1.45 -9.54 -9.22
N PHE A 20 -0.92 -9.31 -8.02
CA PHE A 20 0.00 -10.23 -7.36
C PHE A 20 -0.59 -11.63 -7.15
N PRO A 21 -1.87 -11.79 -6.73
CA PRO A 21 -2.48 -13.11 -6.58
C PRO A 21 -2.49 -13.93 -7.87
N GLU A 22 -2.62 -13.29 -9.03
CA GLU A 22 -2.66 -13.90 -10.36
C GLU A 22 -1.28 -13.99 -11.03
N SER A 23 -0.26 -13.36 -10.45
CA SER A 23 1.07 -13.31 -11.04
C SER A 23 1.75 -14.67 -10.98
N SER A 24 2.46 -15.02 -12.05
CA SER A 24 3.32 -16.19 -12.14
C SER A 24 4.49 -16.13 -11.16
N GLN A 25 5.15 -17.27 -10.91
CA GLN A 25 6.32 -17.33 -10.03
C GLN A 25 7.45 -16.40 -10.51
N ALA A 26 7.73 -16.38 -11.82
CA ALA A 26 8.76 -15.53 -12.40
C ALA A 26 8.46 -14.03 -12.20
N GLU A 27 7.21 -13.61 -12.43
CA GLU A 27 6.80 -12.22 -12.19
C GLU A 27 6.91 -11.84 -10.70
N ARG A 28 6.58 -12.75 -9.79
CA ARG A 28 6.72 -12.53 -8.33
C ARG A 28 8.19 -12.37 -7.91
N GLU A 29 9.08 -13.16 -8.51
CA GLU A 29 10.52 -13.08 -8.26
C GLU A 29 11.11 -11.77 -8.80
N GLU A 30 10.71 -11.35 -10.01
CA GLU A 30 11.11 -10.06 -10.58
C GLU A 30 10.63 -8.88 -9.72
N LEU A 31 9.37 -8.91 -9.29
CA LEU A 31 8.83 -7.89 -8.38
C LEU A 31 9.62 -7.84 -7.07
N ARG A 32 9.91 -9.00 -6.47
CA ARG A 32 10.70 -9.06 -5.22
C ARG A 32 12.09 -8.48 -5.41
N ALA A 33 12.78 -8.83 -6.50
CA ALA A 33 14.12 -8.32 -6.81
C ALA A 33 14.07 -6.79 -6.98
N THR A 34 13.12 -6.29 -7.76
CA THR A 34 12.91 -4.84 -7.98
C THR A 34 12.62 -4.10 -6.67
N ALA A 35 11.73 -4.66 -5.84
CA ALA A 35 11.34 -4.04 -4.57
C ALA A 35 12.50 -4.01 -3.57
N ARG A 36 13.30 -5.09 -3.51
CA ARG A 36 14.49 -5.16 -2.66
C ARG A 36 15.55 -4.17 -3.12
N GLU A 37 15.87 -4.12 -4.41
CA GLU A 37 16.83 -3.16 -4.96
C GLU A 37 16.42 -1.71 -4.69
N LEU A 38 15.13 -1.39 -4.85
CA LEU A 38 14.57 -0.08 -4.54
C LEU A 38 14.82 0.32 -3.08
N LEU A 39 14.55 -0.59 -2.13
CA LEU A 39 14.72 -0.31 -0.71
C LEU A 39 16.18 -0.34 -0.26
N ASP A 40 17.02 -1.20 -0.82
CA ASP A 40 18.46 -1.24 -0.53
C ASP A 40 19.14 0.06 -0.99
N THR A 41 18.72 0.58 -2.15
CA THR A 41 19.32 1.79 -2.74
C THR A 41 18.82 3.08 -2.10
N HIS A 42 17.51 3.18 -1.85
CA HIS A 42 16.89 4.45 -1.45
C HIS A 42 16.34 4.47 -0.02
N GLY A 43 16.27 3.31 0.64
CA GLY A 43 15.64 3.13 1.95
C GLY A 43 14.12 3.28 1.92
N GLU A 44 13.47 2.95 3.03
CA GLU A 44 12.00 2.99 3.19
C GLU A 44 11.38 4.37 2.91
N LYS A 45 12.17 5.45 3.03
CA LYS A 45 11.71 6.83 2.79
C LYS A 45 11.15 7.03 1.38
N VAL A 46 11.62 6.26 0.40
CA VAL A 46 11.15 6.35 -1.00
C VAL A 46 9.67 5.97 -1.12
N LEU A 47 9.16 5.13 -0.21
CA LEU A 47 7.77 4.70 -0.20
C LEU A 47 6.83 5.74 0.40
N THR A 48 7.32 6.69 1.20
CA THR A 48 6.45 7.67 1.88
C THR A 48 5.62 8.52 0.92
N GLY A 49 6.07 8.70 -0.33
CA GLY A 49 5.30 9.38 -1.38
C GLY A 49 4.07 8.63 -1.89
N LEU A 50 3.96 7.33 -1.61
CA LEU A 50 2.90 6.47 -2.12
C LEU A 50 1.64 6.52 -1.24
N ARG A 51 0.53 6.01 -1.76
CA ARG A 51 -0.69 5.81 -0.96
C ARG A 51 -0.44 4.76 0.13
N PRO A 52 -1.10 4.85 1.31
CA PRO A 52 -0.79 4.00 2.46
C PRO A 52 -0.71 2.50 2.16
N ALA A 53 -1.72 1.94 1.48
CA ALA A 53 -1.71 0.51 1.13
C ALA A 53 -0.58 0.13 0.17
N GLU A 54 -0.23 1.03 -0.76
CA GLU A 54 0.84 0.81 -1.73
C GLU A 54 2.23 0.76 -1.07
N ARG A 55 2.47 1.57 -0.03
CA ARG A 55 3.69 1.48 0.81
C ARG A 55 3.88 0.08 1.34
N VAL A 56 2.81 -0.48 1.89
CA VAL A 56 2.83 -1.81 2.50
C VAL A 56 3.03 -2.88 1.44
N MET A 57 2.37 -2.77 0.29
CA MET A 57 2.53 -3.73 -0.80
C MET A 57 4.00 -3.80 -1.27
N TRP A 58 4.65 -2.66 -1.51
CA TRP A 58 6.07 -2.61 -1.89
C TRP A 58 6.99 -3.15 -0.80
N TYR A 59 6.74 -2.81 0.46
CA TYR A 59 7.50 -3.34 1.59
C TYR A 59 7.38 -4.86 1.71
N LEU A 60 6.16 -5.41 1.67
CA LEU A 60 5.92 -6.85 1.73
C LEU A 60 6.56 -7.59 0.54
N ALA A 61 6.53 -6.99 -0.66
CA ALA A 61 7.21 -7.53 -1.83
C ALA A 61 8.72 -7.64 -1.60
N SER A 62 9.37 -6.62 -1.05
CA SER A 62 10.81 -6.62 -0.76
C SER A 62 11.21 -7.69 0.28
N GLU A 63 10.34 -7.92 1.27
CA GLU A 63 10.52 -8.92 2.32
C GLU A 63 10.18 -10.35 1.83
N GLY A 64 9.62 -10.50 0.63
CA GLY A 64 9.17 -11.79 0.10
C GLY A 64 7.96 -12.37 0.84
N ARG A 65 7.17 -11.52 1.50
CA ARG A 65 5.98 -11.91 2.28
C ARG A 65 4.75 -12.07 1.38
N ALA A 66 4.80 -13.09 0.51
CA ALA A 66 3.80 -13.31 -0.53
C ALA A 66 2.37 -13.50 0.01
N GLU A 67 2.21 -14.29 1.09
CA GLU A 67 0.88 -14.56 1.68
C GLU A 67 0.23 -13.28 2.22
N ASP A 68 0.99 -12.47 2.95
CA ASP A 68 0.52 -11.19 3.46
C ASP A 68 0.20 -10.20 2.33
N LEU A 69 1.03 -10.18 1.28
CA LEU A 69 0.81 -9.34 0.12
C LEU A 69 -0.49 -9.72 -0.62
N VAL A 70 -0.82 -11.02 -0.71
CA VAL A 70 -2.10 -11.49 -1.27
C VAL A 70 -3.28 -10.93 -0.47
N GLU A 71 -3.22 -10.95 0.86
CA GLU A 71 -4.29 -10.44 1.71
C GLU A 71 -4.48 -8.93 1.55
N VAL A 72 -3.40 -8.15 1.48
CA VAL A 72 -3.48 -6.70 1.22
C VAL A 72 -4.09 -6.41 -0.16
N VAL A 73 -3.66 -7.13 -1.20
CA VAL A 73 -4.19 -6.93 -2.57
C VAL A 73 -5.68 -7.30 -2.65
N ARG A 74 -6.10 -8.39 -1.99
CA ARG A 74 -7.52 -8.77 -1.90
C ARG A 74 -8.34 -7.71 -1.18
N GLY A 75 -7.86 -7.21 -0.04
CA GLY A 75 -8.51 -6.13 0.70
C GLY A 75 -8.68 -4.87 -0.15
N GLN A 76 -7.64 -4.45 -0.86
CA GLN A 76 -7.69 -3.28 -1.75
C GLN A 76 -8.64 -3.46 -2.94
N ARG A 77 -8.84 -4.68 -3.43
CA ARG A 77 -9.83 -4.94 -4.49
C ARG A 77 -11.26 -4.91 -3.98
N ARG A 78 -11.47 -5.39 -2.76
CA ARG A 78 -12.79 -5.38 -2.12
C ARG A 78 -13.26 -3.95 -1.86
N ASP A 79 -12.39 -3.12 -1.29
CA ASP A 79 -12.69 -1.73 -0.94
C ASP A 79 -11.59 -0.77 -1.45
N PRO A 80 -11.62 -0.39 -2.75
CA PRO A 80 -10.58 0.43 -3.36
C PRO A 80 -10.41 1.79 -2.66
N GLY A 81 -9.21 2.05 -2.15
CA GLY A 81 -8.89 3.30 -1.46
C GLY A 81 -9.38 3.39 -0.02
N ALA A 82 -10.13 2.40 0.47
CA ALA A 82 -10.46 2.30 1.88
C ALA A 82 -9.33 1.64 2.65
N PHE A 83 -9.15 2.06 3.90
CA PHE A 83 -8.30 1.41 4.87
C PHE A 83 -8.76 1.77 6.28
N LEU A 84 -8.41 0.90 7.23
CA LEU A 84 -8.71 1.14 8.65
C LEU A 84 -7.59 1.95 9.28
N VAL A 85 -7.97 2.82 10.22
CA VAL A 85 -7.05 3.71 10.94
C VAL A 85 -7.20 3.48 12.44
N THR A 86 -6.08 3.44 13.15
CA THR A 86 -6.03 3.43 14.60
C THR A 86 -5.11 4.54 15.13
N GLY A 87 -5.33 4.98 16.38
CA GLY A 87 -4.53 5.99 17.05
C GLY A 87 -4.91 7.42 16.70
N ALA A 88 -5.44 8.18 17.68
CA ALA A 88 -5.91 9.55 17.44
C ALA A 88 -4.79 10.57 17.20
N ARG A 89 -3.68 10.48 17.95
CA ARG A 89 -2.54 11.43 17.84
C ARG A 89 -1.41 10.95 16.94
N ARG A 90 -1.33 9.64 16.73
CA ARG A 90 -0.34 8.97 15.88
C ARG A 90 -1.10 7.96 15.03
N PRO A 91 -1.80 8.43 13.99
CA PRO A 91 -2.64 7.59 13.17
C PRO A 91 -1.78 6.57 12.42
N ARG A 92 -2.24 5.33 12.41
CA ARG A 92 -1.57 4.20 11.76
C ARG A 92 -2.57 3.40 10.97
N LEU A 93 -2.08 2.84 9.88
CA LEU A 93 -2.81 1.90 9.05
C LEU A 93 -3.06 0.59 9.80
N VAL A 94 -4.29 0.10 9.72
CA VAL A 94 -4.68 -1.23 10.20
C VAL A 94 -5.03 -2.08 8.97
N LEU A 95 -4.42 -3.26 8.88
CA LEU A 95 -4.63 -4.20 7.78
C LEU A 95 -5.19 -5.51 8.35
N PRO A 96 -6.51 -5.74 8.26
CA PRO A 96 -7.11 -6.99 8.66
C PRO A 96 -6.48 -8.17 7.90
N GLY A 97 -6.17 -9.25 8.60
CA GLY A 97 -5.63 -10.48 7.98
C GLY A 97 -4.11 -10.59 7.94
N LEU A 98 -3.37 -9.48 8.09
CA LEU A 98 -1.92 -9.52 8.28
C LEU A 98 -1.61 -10.07 9.68
N ARG A 99 -1.05 -11.29 9.76
CA ARG A 99 -0.69 -11.93 11.03
C ARG A 99 0.38 -11.10 11.73
N SER A 100 0.00 -10.49 12.87
CA SER A 100 0.77 -9.90 13.99
C SER A 100 2.25 -9.52 13.85
N LEU A 101 2.77 -9.24 12.66
CA LEU A 101 4.13 -8.76 12.46
C LEU A 101 4.10 -7.25 12.38
N ALA A 102 4.90 -6.62 13.25
CA ALA A 102 5.10 -5.19 13.29
C ALA A 102 5.77 -4.74 11.98
N LEU A 103 4.97 -4.29 11.02
CA LEU A 103 5.48 -3.47 9.93
C LEU A 103 6.17 -2.25 10.54
N PRO A 104 7.28 -1.77 9.95
CA PRO A 104 7.96 -0.59 10.46
C PRO A 104 7.01 0.59 10.58
N ASP A 105 7.20 1.40 11.62
CA ASP A 105 6.39 2.59 11.88
C ASP A 105 6.36 3.53 10.67
N ARG A 106 7.43 3.61 9.87
CA ARG A 106 7.50 4.44 8.67
C ARG A 106 6.60 3.96 7.52
N ILE A 107 6.25 2.68 7.52
CA ILE A 107 5.37 2.07 6.52
C ILE A 107 3.91 2.23 6.92
N THR A 108 3.60 2.13 8.22
CA THR A 108 2.22 2.17 8.74
C THR A 108 1.76 3.53 9.23
N ALA A 109 2.68 4.45 9.57
CA ALA A 109 2.32 5.79 10.00
C ALA A 109 1.60 6.54 8.89
N LEU A 110 0.49 7.17 9.27
CA LEU A 110 -0.30 8.01 8.38
C LEU A 110 0.07 9.47 8.65
N GLU A 111 0.37 10.19 7.58
CA GLU A 111 0.59 11.62 7.61
C GLU A 111 -0.71 12.37 7.31
N ARG A 112 -0.73 13.69 7.50
CA ARG A 112 -1.91 14.52 7.19
C ARG A 112 -2.38 14.37 5.74
N ARG A 113 -1.46 14.14 4.79
CA ARG A 113 -1.80 13.88 3.37
C ARG A 113 -2.51 12.55 3.14
N ASP A 114 -2.35 11.60 4.05
CA ASP A 114 -2.92 10.26 3.95
C ASP A 114 -4.33 10.19 4.51
N LEU A 115 -4.67 11.12 5.40
CA LEU A 115 -5.98 11.23 6.02
C LEU A 115 -6.78 12.26 5.24
N PRO A 116 -7.54 11.86 4.20
CA PRO A 116 -8.46 12.80 3.59
C PRO A 116 -9.44 13.26 4.67
N VAL A 117 -9.64 14.56 4.79
CA VAL A 117 -10.77 15.11 5.54
C VAL A 117 -12.01 14.83 4.69
N THR A 118 -12.53 13.62 4.77
CA THR A 118 -13.76 13.25 4.07
C THR A 118 -14.95 13.72 4.89
N ALA A 119 -15.77 14.58 4.27
CA ALA A 119 -17.11 14.83 4.76
C ALA A 119 -17.96 13.58 4.49
N GLN A 120 -18.59 13.04 5.53
CA GLN A 120 -19.58 11.98 5.40
C GLN A 120 -20.93 12.61 5.09
N LEU A 121 -21.54 12.22 3.96
CA LEU A 121 -22.92 12.56 3.65
C LEU A 121 -23.83 11.72 4.57
N THR A 122 -24.28 12.30 5.68
CA THR A 122 -25.08 11.59 6.70
C THR A 122 -26.54 11.43 6.30
N SER A 123 -27.03 12.27 5.38
CA SER A 123 -28.40 12.23 4.89
C SER A 123 -28.47 12.76 3.46
N VAL A 124 -29.30 12.11 2.65
CA VAL A 124 -29.73 12.60 1.33
C VAL A 124 -31.24 12.63 1.35
N GLU A 125 -31.82 13.82 1.23
CA GLU A 125 -33.25 13.99 1.01
C GLU A 125 -33.48 14.39 -0.45
N TRP A 126 -34.31 13.62 -1.14
CA TRP A 126 -34.83 14.01 -2.44
C TRP A 126 -36.22 14.62 -2.25
N ARG A 127 -36.39 15.90 -2.59
CA ARG A 127 -37.71 16.51 -2.72
C ARG A 127 -38.02 16.56 -4.21
N GLY A 128 -38.90 15.66 -4.65
CA GLY A 128 -39.43 15.70 -6.00
C GLY A 128 -40.56 16.72 -6.10
N ASP A 129 -40.72 17.27 -7.30
CA ASP A 129 -41.88 18.03 -7.77
C ASP A 129 -42.85 17.10 -8.51
#